data_AF-A0A8X8X8U9-F1
#
_entry.id   AF-A0A8X8X8U9-F1
#
_cell.length_a   1.000
_cell.length_b   1.000
_cell.length_c   1.000
_cell.angle_alpha   90.00
_cell.angle_beta   90.00
_cell.angle_gamma   90.00
#
_symmetry.space_group_name_H-M   'P 1'
#
loop_
_entity.id
_entity.type
_entity.pdbx_description
1 polymer ?
#
loop_
_entity_poly.entity_id
_entity_poly.type
_entity_poly.pdbx_seq_one_letter_code
_entity_poly.pdbx_strand_id
1 'polypeptide(L)'
;MGAEKKWLYTMFSGAFITFLIFLSFISGFSSSYYYAFPPSKQFSSTADHWPGRPPSFAYYISGKRGDGDRLYRLLLAVYHPRNRYLLHISADGSDEERVRLGEIVKSLPAVRAFGNVDVIGKPDPNTYMGSTNLAAILRAVAVLLKVDEGWDWFISLSATDYPLITQDDLSHVFSSIRRDLNFIDHTSELGWKESQRIQPIVVDPGIYLARRTQIFHATEKRPFPDAFTVFTGSPWVVLSRSFLEFCAFGWDNLPRTLLMYFTNVVLSEEVYFHTVICNSPEFSNTTVNADLRYFVWDDPTKMEPHALSSSDYEEMAKSGAAFARQFEKDSVVLDMIDRNILKRDPNRATPGAWCRGRGSWWMDPCSQWGDVNAVKPGPQANTFGNSIDKLLDGWNERSDMCVK
;
A
#
# COMPACT_ATOMS: atom_id res chain seq x y z
N MET A 1 20.52 -14.37 -69.75
CA MET A 1 20.50 -14.07 -68.30
C MET A 1 19.06 -13.87 -67.84
N GLY A 2 18.34 -14.90 -67.40
CA GLY A 2 16.91 -14.75 -67.05
C GLY A 2 16.28 -15.93 -66.32
N ALA A 3 16.85 -17.13 -66.42
CA ALA A 3 16.37 -18.30 -65.69
C ALA A 3 16.93 -18.38 -64.25
N GLU A 4 18.21 -18.08 -64.04
CA GLU A 4 18.86 -18.20 -62.71
C GLU A 4 18.31 -17.22 -61.68
N LYS A 5 17.94 -16.00 -62.08
CA LYS A 5 17.37 -15.00 -61.16
C LYS A 5 15.97 -15.36 -60.67
N LYS A 6 15.17 -16.08 -61.47
CA LYS A 6 13.84 -16.54 -61.07
C LYS A 6 13.92 -17.62 -60.00
N TRP A 7 14.89 -18.54 -60.13
CA TRP A 7 15.08 -19.63 -59.17
C TRP A 7 15.52 -19.13 -57.79
N LEU A 8 16.42 -18.14 -57.76
CA LEU A 8 16.83 -17.47 -56.52
C LEU A 8 15.65 -16.78 -55.82
N TYR A 9 14.79 -16.08 -56.57
CA TYR A 9 13.64 -15.41 -55.99
C TYR A 9 12.62 -16.40 -55.40
N THR A 10 12.38 -17.52 -56.10
CA THR A 10 11.51 -18.58 -55.57
C THR A 10 12.10 -19.23 -54.32
N MET A 11 13.41 -19.48 -54.25
CA MET A 11 14.04 -20.04 -53.06
C MET A 11 14.00 -19.08 -51.87
N PHE A 12 14.23 -17.79 -52.07
CA PHE A 12 14.11 -16.79 -51.01
C PHE A 12 12.66 -16.63 -50.52
N SER A 13 11.69 -16.63 -51.42
CA SER A 13 10.27 -16.56 -51.04
C SER A 13 9.83 -17.79 -50.25
N GLY A 14 10.30 -18.99 -50.65
CA GLY A 14 10.03 -20.24 -49.93
C GLY A 14 10.65 -20.21 -48.53
N ALA A 15 11.93 -19.83 -48.41
CA ALA A 15 12.60 -19.74 -47.12
C ALA A 15 11.94 -18.70 -46.19
N PHE A 16 11.49 -17.56 -46.73
CA PHE A 16 10.79 -16.54 -45.96
C PHE A 16 9.42 -17.00 -45.45
N ILE A 17 8.66 -17.70 -46.29
CA ILE A 17 7.37 -18.29 -45.88
C ILE A 17 7.59 -19.37 -44.82
N THR A 18 8.59 -20.25 -44.98
CA THR A 18 8.92 -21.27 -43.97
C THR A 18 9.38 -20.63 -42.66
N PHE A 19 10.11 -19.52 -42.72
CA PHE A 19 10.50 -18.75 -41.52
C PHE A 19 9.32 -18.08 -40.83
N LEU A 20 8.36 -17.53 -41.58
CA LEU A 20 7.11 -16.99 -41.03
C LEU A 20 6.23 -18.08 -40.41
N ILE A 21 6.15 -19.26 -41.05
CA ILE A 21 5.45 -20.43 -40.49
C ILE A 21 6.15 -20.88 -39.21
N PHE A 22 7.48 -20.97 -39.19
CA PHE A 22 8.25 -21.32 -38.00
C PHE A 22 8.04 -20.31 -36.85
N LEU A 23 8.03 -19.01 -37.13
CA LEU A 23 7.68 -17.96 -36.16
C LEU A 23 6.24 -18.10 -35.66
N SER A 24 5.29 -18.47 -36.54
CA SER A 24 3.91 -18.74 -36.17
C SER A 24 3.74 -20.00 -35.30
N PHE A 25 4.60 -21.01 -35.49
CA PHE A 25 4.66 -22.17 -34.61
C PHE A 25 5.27 -21.78 -33.25
N ILE A 26 6.31 -20.96 -33.20
CA ILE A 26 6.88 -20.48 -31.92
C ILE A 26 5.85 -19.63 -31.15
N SER A 27 5.10 -18.75 -31.82
CA SER A 27 4.02 -17.99 -31.17
C SER A 27 2.80 -18.85 -30.83
N GLY A 28 2.51 -19.89 -31.64
CA GLY A 28 1.47 -20.89 -31.37
C GLY A 28 1.80 -21.84 -30.21
N PHE A 29 3.08 -22.16 -29.99
CA PHE A 29 3.53 -22.95 -28.84
C PHE A 29 3.40 -22.17 -27.53
N SER A 30 3.53 -20.84 -27.56
CA SER A 30 3.19 -19.98 -26.40
C SER A 30 1.69 -19.96 -26.12
N SER A 31 0.84 -20.04 -27.15
CA SER A 31 -0.63 -20.09 -26.98
C SER A 31 -1.15 -21.45 -26.51
N SER A 32 -0.39 -22.52 -26.70
CA SER A 32 -0.85 -23.90 -26.41
C SER A 32 -0.71 -24.29 -24.94
N TYR A 33 0.09 -23.55 -24.15
CA TYR A 33 0.12 -23.69 -22.68
C TYR A 33 -1.05 -22.95 -21.98
N TYR A 34 -1.84 -22.15 -22.69
CA TYR A 34 -2.93 -21.35 -22.08
C TYR A 34 -4.26 -22.10 -21.90
N TYR A 35 -4.40 -23.34 -22.36
CA TYR A 35 -5.68 -24.06 -22.30
C TYR A 35 -5.65 -25.41 -21.56
N ALA A 36 -4.60 -25.69 -20.79
CA ALA A 36 -4.53 -26.90 -19.95
C ALA A 36 -4.53 -26.56 -18.45
N PHE A 37 -5.52 -25.77 -18.00
CA PHE A 37 -5.90 -25.76 -16.59
C PHE A 37 -7.40 -26.03 -16.48
N PRO A 38 -7.83 -27.03 -15.69
CA PRO A 38 -9.25 -27.34 -15.51
C PRO A 38 -10.00 -26.13 -14.94
N PRO A 39 -11.33 -26.06 -15.13
CA PRO A 39 -12.15 -25.03 -14.51
C PRO A 39 -11.97 -25.07 -12.99
N SER A 40 -11.59 -23.91 -12.43
CA SER A 40 -11.70 -23.52 -11.03
C SER A 40 -11.80 -24.69 -10.04
N LYS A 41 -10.70 -25.39 -9.77
CA LYS A 41 -10.47 -25.75 -8.37
C LYS A 41 -10.21 -24.42 -7.68
N GLN A 42 -11.20 -23.97 -6.93
CA GLN A 42 -11.06 -22.98 -5.89
C GLN A 42 -9.91 -23.49 -5.01
N PHE A 43 -8.67 -23.08 -5.32
CA PHE A 43 -7.54 -23.25 -4.43
C PHE A 43 -7.81 -22.27 -3.29
N SER A 44 -8.71 -22.67 -2.40
CA SER A 44 -8.51 -22.43 -0.99
C SER A 44 -7.22 -23.14 -0.61
N SER A 45 -6.06 -22.59 -0.99
CA SER A 45 -5.04 -22.45 0.05
C SER A 45 -5.61 -21.36 0.94
N THR A 46 -6.57 -21.72 1.80
CA THR A 46 -6.96 -20.89 2.92
C THR A 46 -5.64 -20.51 3.56
N ALA A 47 -5.30 -19.22 3.54
CA ALA A 47 -4.21 -18.72 4.34
C ALA A 47 -4.63 -19.02 5.78
N ASP A 48 -4.28 -20.18 6.31
CA ASP A 48 -4.86 -20.69 7.56
C ASP A 48 -4.78 -19.61 8.64
N HIS A 49 -5.91 -19.23 9.25
CA HIS A 49 -6.04 -18.06 10.14
C HIS A 49 -5.80 -18.37 11.63
N TRP A 50 -5.10 -19.49 11.93
CA TRP A 50 -4.90 -19.99 13.29
C TRP A 50 -3.74 -19.29 14.06
N PRO A 51 -3.75 -19.30 15.41
CA PRO A 51 -2.63 -18.85 16.22
C PRO A 51 -1.32 -19.58 15.83
N GLY A 52 -0.25 -18.82 15.60
CA GLY A 52 1.07 -19.35 15.18
C GLY A 52 1.37 -19.24 13.68
N ARG A 53 0.46 -18.67 12.89
CA ARG A 53 0.68 -18.39 11.45
C ARG A 53 1.49 -17.12 11.18
N PRO A 54 2.11 -16.98 10.00
CA PRO A 54 2.55 -15.67 9.51
C PRO A 54 1.37 -14.71 9.39
N PRO A 55 1.55 -13.44 9.71
CA PRO A 55 0.48 -12.46 9.60
C PRO A 55 0.03 -12.23 8.15
N SER A 56 -1.13 -11.61 8.01
CA SER A 56 -1.69 -11.13 6.75
C SER A 56 -1.97 -9.65 6.84
N PHE A 57 -1.69 -8.92 5.77
CA PHE A 57 -1.84 -7.47 5.70
C PHE A 57 -2.90 -7.08 4.68
N ALA A 58 -3.71 -6.08 5.03
CA ALA A 58 -4.64 -5.41 4.14
C ALA A 58 -4.04 -4.08 3.69
N TYR A 59 -3.63 -4.02 2.42
CA TYR A 59 -3.06 -2.82 1.82
C TYR A 59 -4.15 -2.01 1.12
N TYR A 60 -4.26 -0.73 1.49
CA TYR A 60 -4.94 0.28 0.70
C TYR A 60 -3.90 1.11 -0.05
N ILE A 61 -3.85 0.97 -1.37
CA ILE A 61 -2.86 1.65 -2.21
C ILE A 61 -3.58 2.69 -3.06
N SER A 62 -3.32 3.96 -2.78
CA SER A 62 -4.04 5.10 -3.35
C SER A 62 -3.17 5.94 -4.28
N GLY A 63 -3.78 6.50 -5.32
CA GLY A 63 -3.12 7.39 -6.28
C GLY A 63 -4.09 8.40 -6.85
N LYS A 64 -3.53 9.40 -7.52
CA LYS A 64 -4.26 10.44 -8.25
C LYS A 64 -4.25 10.12 -9.74
N ARG A 65 -4.83 11.00 -10.55
CA ARG A 65 -4.75 10.91 -12.01
C ARG A 65 -3.32 10.73 -12.50
N GLY A 66 -3.11 9.73 -13.35
CA GLY A 66 -1.82 9.41 -13.96
C GLY A 66 -0.91 8.52 -13.10
N ASP A 67 -1.35 8.11 -11.91
CA ASP A 67 -0.59 7.22 -11.02
C ASP A 67 -0.86 5.73 -11.28
N GLY A 68 -1.69 5.35 -12.27
CA GLY A 68 -2.02 3.93 -12.54
C GLY A 68 -0.79 3.01 -12.66
N ASP A 69 0.25 3.43 -13.40
CA ASP A 69 1.49 2.65 -13.55
C ASP A 69 2.29 2.57 -12.24
N ARG A 70 2.22 3.63 -11.40
CA ARG A 70 2.90 3.67 -10.09
C ARG A 70 2.22 2.75 -9.10
N LEU A 71 0.88 2.75 -9.08
CA LEU A 71 0.07 1.82 -8.29
C LEU A 71 0.38 0.38 -8.67
N TYR A 72 0.47 0.09 -9.97
CA TYR A 72 0.83 -1.23 -10.46
C TYR A 72 2.25 -1.64 -10.02
N ARG A 73 3.25 -0.76 -10.17
CA ARG A 73 4.62 -1.00 -9.72
C ARG A 73 4.68 -1.25 -8.21
N LEU A 74 3.99 -0.42 -7.42
CA LEU A 74 3.95 -0.53 -5.97
C LEU A 74 3.27 -1.83 -5.53
N LEU A 75 2.11 -2.18 -6.12
CA LEU A 75 1.44 -3.45 -5.87
C LEU A 75 2.42 -4.61 -6.04
N LEU A 76 3.15 -4.68 -7.16
CA LEU A 76 4.12 -5.73 -7.42
C LEU A 76 5.25 -5.76 -6.37
N ALA A 77 5.72 -4.59 -5.93
CA ALA A 77 6.75 -4.48 -4.91
C ALA A 77 6.30 -5.02 -3.54
N VAL A 78 5.01 -4.87 -3.21
CA VAL A 78 4.44 -5.34 -1.93
C VAL A 78 3.58 -6.60 -2.05
N TYR A 79 3.54 -7.27 -3.21
CA TYR A 79 2.62 -8.39 -3.46
C TYR A 79 3.03 -9.66 -2.70
N HIS A 80 2.05 -10.28 -2.04
CA HIS A 80 2.15 -11.60 -1.42
C HIS A 80 0.76 -12.28 -1.41
N PRO A 81 0.65 -13.58 -1.72
CA PRO A 81 -0.66 -14.27 -1.80
C PRO A 81 -1.50 -14.24 -0.53
N ARG A 82 -0.88 -14.08 0.65
CA ARG A 82 -1.59 -14.03 1.94
C ARG A 82 -2.31 -12.71 2.20
N ASN A 83 -1.89 -11.64 1.52
CA ASN A 83 -2.33 -10.29 1.81
C ASN A 83 -3.52 -9.93 0.94
N ARG A 84 -4.29 -8.94 1.40
CA ARG A 84 -5.39 -8.34 0.63
C ARG A 84 -4.98 -6.97 0.13
N TYR A 85 -5.35 -6.65 -1.11
CA TYR A 85 -5.00 -5.38 -1.73
C TYR A 85 -6.23 -4.69 -2.29
N LEU A 86 -6.40 -3.42 -1.96
CA LEU A 86 -7.41 -2.55 -2.53
C LEU A 86 -6.72 -1.34 -3.17
N LEU A 87 -6.76 -1.27 -4.50
CA LEU A 87 -6.21 -0.17 -5.28
C LEU A 87 -7.26 0.90 -5.51
N HIS A 88 -6.86 2.17 -5.43
CA HIS A 88 -7.76 3.29 -5.63
C HIS A 88 -7.09 4.44 -6.39
N ILE A 89 -7.66 4.80 -7.54
CA ILE A 89 -7.36 6.05 -8.24
C ILE A 89 -8.49 7.02 -7.92
N SER A 90 -8.17 8.15 -7.29
CA SER A 90 -9.16 9.15 -6.87
C SER A 90 -9.96 9.74 -8.03
N ALA A 91 -11.07 10.41 -7.71
CA ALA A 91 -12.08 10.87 -8.67
C ALA A 91 -11.55 11.82 -9.77
N ASP A 92 -10.36 12.38 -9.63
CA ASP A 92 -9.68 13.19 -10.63
C ASP A 92 -9.04 12.35 -11.76
N GLY A 93 -8.83 11.05 -11.56
CA GLY A 93 -8.44 10.09 -12.60
C GLY A 93 -9.61 9.69 -13.51
N SER A 94 -9.31 9.16 -14.70
CA SER A 94 -10.35 8.76 -15.66
C SER A 94 -10.86 7.34 -15.41
N ASP A 95 -12.05 7.02 -15.90
CA ASP A 95 -12.59 5.66 -15.80
C ASP A 95 -11.76 4.68 -16.65
N GLU A 96 -11.23 5.11 -17.78
CA GLU A 96 -10.33 4.32 -18.62
C GLU A 96 -9.04 3.96 -17.86
N GLU A 97 -8.50 4.89 -17.07
CA GLU A 97 -7.32 4.63 -16.24
C GLU A 97 -7.59 3.54 -15.19
N ARG A 98 -8.75 3.59 -14.52
CA ARG A 98 -9.17 2.59 -13.53
C ARG A 98 -9.43 1.23 -14.16
N VAL A 99 -10.10 1.20 -15.31
CA VAL A 99 -10.37 -0.03 -16.07
C VAL A 99 -9.06 -0.66 -16.50
N ARG A 100 -8.14 0.12 -17.08
CA ARG A 100 -6.80 -0.36 -17.49
C ARG A 100 -6.01 -0.92 -16.30
N LEU A 101 -6.04 -0.25 -15.15
CA LEU A 101 -5.40 -0.77 -13.93
C LEU A 101 -6.02 -2.11 -13.50
N GLY A 102 -7.34 -2.24 -13.55
CA GLY A 102 -8.03 -3.50 -13.26
C GLY A 102 -7.65 -4.63 -14.23
N GLU A 103 -7.55 -4.33 -15.52
CA GLU A 103 -7.17 -5.31 -16.56
C GLU A 103 -5.73 -5.79 -16.39
N ILE A 104 -4.77 -4.87 -16.20
CA ILE A 104 -3.36 -5.24 -16.06
C ILE A 104 -3.13 -6.05 -14.76
N VAL A 105 -3.80 -5.70 -13.66
CA VAL A 105 -3.72 -6.44 -12.41
C VAL A 105 -4.29 -7.85 -12.56
N LYS A 106 -5.45 -8.02 -13.22
CA LYS A 106 -6.05 -9.34 -13.49
C LYS A 106 -5.26 -10.19 -14.51
N SER A 107 -4.36 -9.56 -15.26
CA SER A 107 -3.46 -10.27 -16.18
C SER A 107 -2.38 -11.06 -15.44
N LEU A 108 -2.04 -10.67 -14.21
CA LEU A 108 -1.02 -11.34 -13.39
C LEU A 108 -1.49 -12.75 -12.98
N PRO A 109 -0.72 -13.82 -13.27
CA PRO A 109 -1.10 -15.19 -12.93
C PRO A 109 -1.39 -15.41 -11.45
N ALA A 110 -0.54 -14.87 -10.57
CA ALA A 110 -0.72 -15.00 -9.13
C ALA A 110 -2.00 -14.28 -8.65
N VAL A 111 -2.24 -13.04 -9.08
CA VAL A 111 -3.46 -12.31 -8.72
C VAL A 111 -4.72 -13.03 -9.20
N ARG A 112 -4.68 -13.59 -10.42
CA ARG A 112 -5.81 -14.38 -10.94
C ARG A 112 -6.04 -15.66 -10.14
N ALA A 113 -4.98 -16.31 -9.69
CA ALA A 113 -5.05 -17.55 -8.93
C ALA A 113 -5.58 -17.33 -7.50
N PHE A 114 -5.10 -16.26 -6.83
CA PHE A 114 -5.43 -16.00 -5.43
C PHE A 114 -6.61 -15.04 -5.23
N GLY A 115 -6.98 -14.26 -6.24
CA GLY A 115 -8.15 -13.37 -6.18
C GLY A 115 -8.07 -12.32 -5.06
N ASN A 116 -6.86 -11.88 -4.71
CA ASN A 116 -6.56 -11.09 -3.53
C ASN A 116 -6.30 -9.60 -3.80
N VAL A 117 -6.58 -9.12 -5.02
CA VAL A 117 -6.43 -7.71 -5.42
C VAL A 117 -7.71 -7.20 -6.07
N ASP A 118 -8.24 -6.10 -5.55
CA ASP A 118 -9.37 -5.37 -6.12
C ASP A 118 -9.00 -3.94 -6.50
N VAL A 119 -9.73 -3.37 -7.45
CA VAL A 119 -9.65 -1.95 -7.82
C VAL A 119 -11.00 -1.29 -7.53
N ILE A 120 -10.99 -0.16 -6.82
CA ILE A 120 -12.20 0.63 -6.56
C ILE A 120 -12.76 1.16 -7.87
N GLY A 121 -13.92 0.65 -8.28
CA GLY A 121 -14.61 1.10 -9.50
C GLY A 121 -15.29 2.47 -9.36
N LYS A 122 -15.97 2.72 -8.23
CA LYS A 122 -16.56 4.03 -7.92
C LYS A 122 -15.59 4.83 -7.05
N PRO A 123 -14.84 5.80 -7.61
CA PRO A 123 -13.78 6.50 -6.89
C PRO A 123 -14.32 7.44 -5.82
N ASP A 124 -13.47 7.71 -4.83
CA ASP A 124 -13.68 8.77 -3.85
C ASP A 124 -12.90 10.03 -4.25
N PRO A 125 -13.40 11.24 -3.90
CA PRO A 125 -12.62 12.46 -4.02
C PRO A 125 -11.36 12.41 -3.15
N ASN A 126 -10.34 13.16 -3.56
CA ASN A 126 -9.10 13.37 -2.82
C ASN A 126 -8.81 14.87 -2.81
N THR A 127 -9.46 15.59 -1.90
CA THR A 127 -9.21 17.01 -1.66
C THR A 127 -8.00 17.15 -0.76
N TYR A 128 -6.96 17.82 -1.25
CA TYR A 128 -5.80 18.14 -0.43
C TYR A 128 -6.23 18.98 0.79
N MET A 129 -5.74 18.62 1.98
CA MET A 129 -6.13 19.20 3.28
C MET A 129 -7.60 18.97 3.70
N GLY A 130 -8.40 18.26 2.91
CA GLY A 130 -9.81 18.03 3.16
C GLY A 130 -10.11 16.67 3.80
N SER A 131 -11.31 16.54 4.35
CA SER A 131 -11.80 15.33 5.03
C SER A 131 -12.12 14.17 4.08
N THR A 132 -12.18 14.40 2.77
CA THR A 132 -12.39 13.33 1.77
C THR A 132 -11.30 12.27 1.77
N ASN A 133 -10.05 12.62 2.14
CA ASN A 133 -8.98 11.64 2.32
C ASN A 133 -9.31 10.62 3.42
N LEU A 134 -9.73 11.13 4.59
CA LEU A 134 -10.16 10.29 5.71
C LEU A 134 -11.38 9.44 5.34
N ALA A 135 -12.36 10.03 4.64
CA ALA A 135 -13.54 9.31 4.16
C ALA A 135 -13.17 8.16 3.21
N ALA A 136 -12.22 8.38 2.28
CA ALA A 136 -11.72 7.36 1.37
C ALA A 136 -11.01 6.22 2.13
N ILE A 137 -10.19 6.53 3.13
CA ILE A 137 -9.53 5.53 3.99
C ILE A 137 -10.58 4.71 4.75
N LEU A 138 -11.56 5.35 5.40
CA LEU A 138 -12.61 4.65 6.13
C LEU A 138 -13.47 3.76 5.22
N ARG A 139 -13.76 4.21 3.99
CA ARG A 139 -14.43 3.39 2.99
C ARG A 139 -13.58 2.19 2.56
N ALA A 140 -12.28 2.39 2.35
CA ALA A 140 -11.35 1.31 2.03
C ALA A 140 -11.31 0.25 3.14
N VAL A 141 -11.23 0.68 4.39
CA VAL A 141 -11.33 -0.19 5.58
C VAL A 141 -12.64 -0.96 5.58
N ALA A 142 -13.78 -0.30 5.39
CA ALA A 142 -15.08 -0.97 5.36
C ALA A 142 -15.20 -2.01 4.23
N VAL A 143 -14.61 -1.74 3.06
CA VAL A 143 -14.54 -2.71 1.96
C VAL A 143 -13.66 -3.89 2.36
N LEU A 144 -12.45 -3.65 2.87
CA LEU A 144 -11.50 -4.68 3.27
C LEU A 144 -12.02 -5.58 4.40
N LEU A 145 -12.73 -5.01 5.38
CA LEU A 145 -13.41 -5.77 6.44
C LEU A 145 -14.52 -6.67 5.88
N LYS A 146 -15.21 -6.22 4.83
CA LYS A 146 -16.32 -6.95 4.20
C LYS A 146 -15.86 -8.08 3.26
N VAL A 147 -14.79 -7.86 2.51
CA VAL A 147 -14.35 -8.82 1.47
C VAL A 147 -13.39 -9.87 1.99
N ASP A 148 -12.77 -9.63 3.15
CA ASP A 148 -11.79 -10.54 3.74
C ASP A 148 -11.81 -10.42 5.27
N GLU A 149 -12.15 -11.52 5.95
CA GLU A 149 -12.17 -11.60 7.42
C GLU A 149 -10.79 -11.88 8.03
N GLY A 150 -9.78 -12.11 7.18
CA GLY A 150 -8.59 -12.85 7.52
C GLY A 150 -7.31 -12.07 7.69
N TRP A 151 -7.29 -10.76 7.48
CA TRP A 151 -6.09 -9.93 7.65
C TRP A 151 -5.95 -9.42 9.09
N ASP A 152 -4.72 -9.15 9.50
CA ASP A 152 -4.37 -8.79 10.88
C ASP A 152 -4.11 -7.28 11.04
N TRP A 153 -3.41 -6.69 10.07
CA TRP A 153 -3.11 -5.26 10.03
C TRP A 153 -3.49 -4.61 8.71
N PHE A 154 -3.94 -3.37 8.80
CA PHE A 154 -4.16 -2.48 7.67
C PHE A 154 -2.96 -1.56 7.46
N ILE A 155 -2.55 -1.36 6.21
CA ILE A 155 -1.46 -0.45 5.83
C ILE A 155 -1.95 0.47 4.71
N SER A 156 -1.90 1.78 4.93
CA SER A 156 -2.20 2.78 3.91
C SER A 156 -0.94 3.19 3.14
N LEU A 157 -0.95 3.08 1.82
CA LEU A 157 0.13 3.54 0.95
C LEU A 157 -0.42 4.49 -0.12
N SER A 158 0.41 5.45 -0.53
CA SER A 158 0.14 6.29 -1.70
C SER A 158 1.08 5.92 -2.86
N ALA A 159 0.80 6.44 -4.05
CA ALA A 159 1.64 6.27 -5.23
C ALA A 159 3.09 6.77 -5.05
N THR A 160 3.34 7.59 -4.02
CA THR A 160 4.66 8.14 -3.70
C THR A 160 5.38 7.40 -2.58
N ASP A 161 4.78 6.35 -2.01
CA ASP A 161 5.42 5.44 -1.06
C ASP A 161 6.11 4.28 -1.77
N TYR A 162 7.12 3.68 -1.12
CA TYR A 162 7.76 2.47 -1.61
C TYR A 162 8.34 1.60 -0.47
N PRO A 163 8.31 0.26 -0.55
CA PRO A 163 8.82 -0.60 0.51
C PRO A 163 10.36 -0.61 0.57
N LEU A 164 10.90 -0.67 1.79
CA LEU A 164 12.33 -0.85 2.09
C LEU A 164 12.68 -2.26 2.60
N ILE A 165 11.67 -3.13 2.65
CA ILE A 165 11.77 -4.53 3.08
C ILE A 165 10.90 -5.41 2.19
N THR A 166 11.19 -6.70 2.12
CA THR A 166 10.32 -7.66 1.42
C THR A 166 9.09 -8.02 2.27
N GLN A 167 8.07 -8.63 1.63
CA GLN A 167 6.90 -9.12 2.36
C GLN A 167 7.24 -10.26 3.32
N ASP A 168 8.24 -11.07 3.00
CA ASP A 168 8.75 -12.11 3.90
C ASP A 168 9.46 -11.48 5.11
N ASP A 169 10.23 -10.41 4.93
CA ASP A 169 10.84 -9.67 6.05
C ASP A 169 9.76 -9.09 6.98
N LEU A 170 8.77 -8.41 6.40
CA LEU A 170 7.66 -7.81 7.16
C LEU A 170 6.88 -8.90 7.92
N SER A 171 6.54 -10.00 7.25
CA SER A 171 5.81 -11.12 7.86
C SER A 171 6.63 -11.79 8.96
N HIS A 172 7.94 -11.96 8.77
CA HIS A 172 8.82 -12.54 9.76
C HIS A 172 8.84 -11.70 11.05
N VAL A 173 9.08 -10.40 10.93
CA VAL A 173 9.17 -9.50 12.09
C VAL A 173 7.81 -9.35 12.76
N PHE A 174 6.71 -9.16 12.02
CA PHE A 174 5.37 -9.06 12.61
C PHE A 174 4.85 -10.38 13.20
N SER A 175 5.49 -11.52 12.94
CA SER A 175 5.08 -12.79 13.55
C SER A 175 5.33 -12.85 15.07
N SER A 176 6.28 -12.07 15.59
CA SER A 176 6.54 -11.95 17.03
C SER A 176 5.75 -10.82 17.70
N ILE A 177 5.04 -10.00 16.91
CA ILE A 177 4.32 -8.83 17.40
C ILE A 177 2.89 -9.22 17.77
N ARG A 178 2.42 -8.64 18.88
CA ARG A 178 1.01 -8.70 19.30
C ARG A 178 0.10 -8.08 18.24
N ARG A 179 -0.89 -8.85 17.75
CA ARG A 179 -1.78 -8.48 16.63
C ARG A 179 -2.73 -7.32 16.90
N ASP A 180 -2.92 -6.98 18.17
CA ASP A 180 -3.75 -5.86 18.60
C ASP A 180 -2.99 -4.52 18.60
N LEU A 181 -1.66 -4.53 18.45
CA LEU A 181 -0.86 -3.31 18.43
C LEU A 181 -1.06 -2.48 17.13
N ASN A 182 -1.03 -1.17 17.31
CA ASN A 182 -1.20 -0.15 16.28
C ASN A 182 0.09 0.70 16.21
N PHE A 183 0.73 0.75 15.04
CA PHE A 183 1.86 1.65 14.80
C PHE A 183 1.31 2.96 14.26
N ILE A 184 1.25 3.95 15.14
CA ILE A 184 0.70 5.28 14.90
C ILE A 184 1.56 6.30 15.63
N ASP A 185 2.31 7.11 14.88
CA ASP A 185 3.02 8.27 15.43
C ASP A 185 2.01 9.28 15.96
N HIS A 186 2.11 9.70 17.23
CA HIS A 186 1.12 10.55 17.88
C HIS A 186 1.72 11.44 18.97
N THR A 187 1.15 12.63 19.13
CA THR A 187 1.43 13.57 20.23
C THR A 187 0.20 14.42 20.55
N SER A 188 0.03 14.80 21.81
CA SER A 188 -0.92 15.85 22.24
C SER A 188 -0.31 17.26 22.15
N GLU A 189 1.01 17.37 21.94
CA GLU A 189 1.72 18.65 21.81
C GLU A 189 1.49 19.25 20.41
N LEU A 190 0.36 19.94 20.24
CA LEU A 190 -0.05 20.44 18.93
C LEU A 190 0.80 21.62 18.42
N GLY A 191 1.35 22.43 19.32
CA GLY A 191 2.08 23.66 18.99
C GLY A 191 1.32 24.55 18.01
N TRP A 192 1.95 24.93 16.90
CA TRP A 192 1.32 25.78 15.88
C TRP A 192 0.11 25.12 15.20
N LYS A 193 0.02 23.78 15.18
CA LYS A 193 -1.07 23.03 14.55
C LYS A 193 -2.41 23.32 15.22
N GLU A 194 -2.43 23.64 16.52
CA GLU A 194 -3.68 24.02 17.20
C GLU A 194 -4.35 25.20 16.49
N SER A 195 -3.62 26.31 16.36
CA SER A 195 -4.13 27.57 15.81
C SER A 195 -4.38 27.54 14.30
N GLN A 196 -3.68 26.66 13.57
CA GLN A 196 -3.67 26.59 12.11
C GLN A 196 -4.48 25.43 11.53
N ARG A 197 -4.73 24.35 12.29
CA ARG A 197 -5.42 23.15 11.79
C ARG A 197 -6.65 22.76 12.62
N ILE A 198 -6.58 22.89 13.94
CA ILE A 198 -7.65 22.43 14.84
C ILE A 198 -8.68 23.52 15.14
N GLN A 199 -8.28 24.75 15.40
CA GLN A 199 -9.21 25.86 15.64
C GLN A 199 -9.89 26.39 14.37
N PRO A 200 -9.24 26.42 13.18
CA PRO A 200 -9.93 26.79 11.95
C PRO A 200 -11.01 25.78 11.57
N ILE A 201 -12.13 26.30 11.07
CA ILE A 201 -13.21 25.48 10.52
C ILE A 201 -13.03 25.45 9.00
N VAL A 202 -12.91 24.25 8.44
CA VAL A 202 -12.82 24.07 7.00
C VAL A 202 -13.97 23.24 6.46
N VAL A 203 -14.40 23.53 5.24
CA VAL A 203 -15.39 22.74 4.51
C VAL A 203 -14.70 22.14 3.30
N ASP A 204 -14.69 20.81 3.23
CA ASP A 204 -14.27 20.09 2.04
C ASP A 204 -15.46 19.99 1.08
N PRO A 205 -15.49 20.75 -0.03
CA PRO A 205 -16.60 20.67 -0.97
C PRO A 205 -16.64 19.34 -1.73
N GLY A 206 -15.56 18.57 -1.75
CA GLY A 206 -15.50 17.27 -2.41
C GLY A 206 -16.55 16.29 -1.87
N ILE A 207 -17.02 16.49 -0.63
CA ILE A 207 -18.09 15.67 -0.03
C ILE A 207 -19.47 15.86 -0.70
N TYR A 208 -19.73 17.02 -1.34
CA TYR A 208 -21.03 17.32 -1.99
C TYR A 208 -20.92 17.87 -3.43
N LEU A 209 -19.70 18.14 -3.93
CA LEU A 209 -19.44 18.65 -5.29
C LEU A 209 -18.29 17.88 -5.95
N ALA A 210 -18.62 17.02 -6.91
CA ALA A 210 -17.71 16.05 -7.54
C ALA A 210 -16.46 16.62 -8.23
N ARG A 211 -16.35 17.94 -8.45
CA ARG A 211 -15.23 18.57 -9.18
C ARG A 211 -14.52 19.69 -8.40
N ARG A 212 -14.80 19.84 -7.10
CA ARG A 212 -14.10 20.82 -6.27
C ARG A 212 -13.12 20.12 -5.34
N THR A 213 -11.86 20.53 -5.41
CA THR A 213 -10.73 19.91 -4.71
C THR A 213 -9.98 20.92 -3.84
N GLN A 214 -10.59 22.07 -3.55
CA GLN A 214 -10.05 23.10 -2.66
C GLN A 214 -10.98 23.25 -1.47
N ILE A 215 -10.42 23.20 -0.26
CA ILE A 215 -11.16 23.46 0.96
C ILE A 215 -11.55 24.94 1.07
N PHE A 216 -12.67 25.20 1.76
CA PHE A 216 -13.08 26.55 2.15
C PHE A 216 -12.79 26.77 3.62
N HIS A 217 -12.20 27.91 3.96
CA HIS A 217 -12.04 28.34 5.34
C HIS A 217 -13.24 29.19 5.75
N ALA A 218 -13.83 28.87 6.90
CA ALA A 218 -14.77 29.77 7.54
C ALA A 218 -14.04 31.00 8.07
N THR A 219 -14.75 32.13 8.18
CA THR A 219 -14.22 33.36 8.77
C THR A 219 -13.99 33.20 10.27
N GLU A 220 -14.90 32.54 10.96
CA GLU A 220 -14.83 32.30 12.40
C GLU A 220 -14.04 31.02 12.73
N LYS A 221 -13.35 31.04 13.87
CA LYS A 221 -12.69 29.87 14.45
C LYS A 221 -13.59 29.25 15.53
N ARG A 222 -13.43 27.95 15.79
CA ARG A 222 -14.08 27.27 16.93
C ARG A 222 -13.18 27.29 18.17
N PRO A 223 -13.78 27.22 19.38
CA PRO A 223 -13.01 26.94 20.59
C PRO A 223 -12.36 25.56 20.51
N PHE A 224 -11.25 25.40 21.24
CA PHE A 224 -10.60 24.10 21.39
C PHE A 224 -11.50 23.16 22.20
N PRO A 225 -11.63 21.87 21.83
CA PRO A 225 -12.53 20.94 22.51
C PRO A 225 -12.03 20.64 23.93
N ASP A 226 -12.96 20.56 24.88
CA ASP A 226 -12.70 20.20 26.29
C ASP A 226 -13.19 18.77 26.64
N ALA A 227 -14.03 18.18 25.79
CA ALA A 227 -14.58 16.84 26.00
C ALA A 227 -13.61 15.69 25.70
N PHE A 228 -12.52 15.95 24.96
CA PHE A 228 -11.51 14.97 24.59
C PHE A 228 -10.16 15.64 24.34
N THR A 229 -9.07 14.89 24.49
CA THR A 229 -7.72 15.38 24.18
C THR A 229 -7.45 15.18 22.69
N VAL A 230 -7.09 16.23 21.96
CA VAL A 230 -6.73 16.11 20.53
C VAL A 230 -5.31 15.55 20.43
N PHE A 231 -5.15 14.50 19.62
CA PHE A 231 -3.85 13.98 19.23
C PHE A 231 -3.63 14.18 17.73
N THR A 232 -2.40 14.48 17.34
CA THR A 232 -1.98 14.59 15.95
C THR A 232 -0.71 13.77 15.72
N GLY A 233 -0.44 13.43 14.47
CA GLY A 233 0.81 12.79 14.09
C GLY A 233 0.84 12.49 12.60
N SER A 234 1.57 11.45 12.27
CA SER A 234 1.68 10.94 10.91
C SER A 234 0.33 10.40 10.39
N PRO A 235 -0.22 10.88 9.25
CA PRO A 235 -1.37 10.27 8.59
C PRO A 235 -1.06 8.88 8.00
N TRP A 236 0.21 8.48 8.02
CA TRP A 236 0.67 7.19 7.56
C TRP A 236 0.67 6.20 8.72
N VAL A 237 -0.20 5.18 8.66
CA VAL A 237 -0.49 4.33 9.82
C VAL A 237 -0.43 2.86 9.48
N VAL A 238 -0.13 2.03 10.50
CA VAL A 238 -0.36 0.57 10.48
C VAL A 238 -1.28 0.22 11.63
N LEU A 239 -2.54 -0.07 11.30
CA LEU A 239 -3.61 -0.21 12.30
C LEU A 239 -4.07 -1.67 12.40
N SER A 240 -4.29 -2.14 13.62
CA SER A 240 -4.83 -3.48 13.86
C SER A 240 -6.27 -3.57 13.36
N ARG A 241 -6.66 -4.78 12.93
CA ARG A 241 -8.04 -5.04 12.50
C ARG A 241 -9.06 -4.68 13.58
N SER A 242 -8.80 -5.05 14.84
CA SER A 242 -9.72 -4.79 15.95
C SER A 242 -10.00 -3.30 16.17
N PHE A 243 -8.97 -2.45 16.08
CA PHE A 243 -9.14 -1.01 16.17
C PHE A 243 -9.94 -0.44 14.98
N LEU A 244 -9.74 -0.99 13.79
CA LEU A 244 -10.50 -0.56 12.61
C LEU A 244 -11.95 -1.06 12.61
N GLU A 245 -12.23 -2.24 13.17
CA GLU A 245 -13.59 -2.71 13.44
C GLU A 245 -14.28 -1.76 14.42
N PHE A 246 -13.58 -1.29 15.46
CA PHE A 246 -14.11 -0.27 16.36
C PHE A 246 -14.43 1.04 15.62
N CYS A 247 -13.53 1.52 14.76
CA CYS A 247 -13.75 2.74 14.00
C CYS A 247 -14.91 2.60 12.98
N ALA A 248 -15.06 1.44 12.33
CA ALA A 248 -16.05 1.22 11.29
C ALA A 248 -17.44 0.85 11.84
N PHE A 249 -17.50 -0.03 12.85
CA PHE A 249 -18.74 -0.51 13.45
C PHE A 249 -19.21 0.36 14.61
N GLY A 250 -18.31 1.06 15.30
CA GLY A 250 -18.61 2.02 16.36
C GLY A 250 -19.57 1.47 17.42
N TRP A 251 -19.18 0.44 18.16
CA TRP A 251 -19.99 -0.01 19.31
C TRP A 251 -20.01 1.04 20.44
N ASP A 252 -19.00 1.90 20.50
CA ASP A 252 -19.05 3.19 21.19
C ASP A 252 -19.30 4.34 20.19
N ASN A 253 -19.87 5.45 20.66
CA ASN A 253 -20.17 6.59 19.80
C ASN A 253 -18.96 7.49 19.51
N LEU A 254 -17.85 7.38 20.26
CA LEU A 254 -16.68 8.23 20.13
C LEU A 254 -16.13 8.31 18.69
N PRO A 255 -15.92 7.21 17.94
CA PRO A 255 -15.48 7.30 16.54
C PRO A 255 -16.42 8.14 15.66
N ARG A 256 -17.75 7.99 15.83
CA ARG A 256 -18.73 8.76 15.05
C ARG A 256 -18.73 10.23 15.43
N THR A 257 -18.70 10.54 16.72
CA THR A 257 -18.65 11.92 17.23
C THR A 257 -17.39 12.63 16.76
N LEU A 258 -16.24 11.96 16.86
CA LEU A 258 -14.97 12.50 16.39
C LEU A 258 -14.94 12.64 14.87
N LEU A 259 -15.57 11.72 14.11
CA LEU A 259 -15.67 11.87 12.65
C LEU A 259 -16.46 13.12 12.26
N MET A 260 -17.58 13.39 12.94
CA MET A 260 -18.37 14.62 12.74
C MET A 260 -17.53 15.87 13.00
N TYR A 261 -16.74 15.86 14.09
CA TYR A 261 -15.86 16.99 14.43
C TYR A 261 -14.72 17.17 13.42
N PHE A 262 -14.00 16.09 13.12
CA PHE A 262 -12.81 16.12 12.27
C PHE A 262 -13.12 16.31 10.79
N THR A 263 -14.37 16.13 10.36
CA THR A 263 -14.82 16.49 8.99
C THR A 263 -14.55 17.96 8.67
N ASN A 264 -14.48 18.84 9.68
CA ASN A 264 -14.18 20.26 9.54
C ASN A 264 -12.81 20.66 10.12
N VAL A 265 -11.83 19.75 10.14
CA VAL A 265 -10.42 19.98 10.50
C VAL A 265 -9.55 19.88 9.25
N VAL A 266 -8.55 20.77 9.13
CA VAL A 266 -7.51 20.69 8.10
C VAL A 266 -6.69 19.41 8.30
N LEU A 267 -6.51 18.62 7.24
CA LEU A 267 -5.75 17.36 7.27
C LEU A 267 -6.31 16.39 8.34
N SER A 268 -7.60 16.09 8.25
CA SER A 268 -8.33 15.27 9.21
C SER A 268 -7.71 13.89 9.45
N GLU A 269 -7.04 13.35 8.44
CA GLU A 269 -6.28 12.09 8.48
C GLU A 269 -5.11 12.11 9.49
N GLU A 270 -4.53 13.28 9.76
CA GLU A 270 -3.45 13.45 10.74
C GLU A 270 -3.93 13.53 12.18
N VAL A 271 -5.25 13.42 12.42
CA VAL A 271 -5.86 13.74 13.73
C VAL A 271 -6.91 12.71 14.15
N TYR A 272 -7.70 12.19 13.21
CA TYR A 272 -8.82 11.30 13.52
C TYR A 272 -8.40 10.02 14.24
N PHE A 273 -7.58 9.17 13.61
CA PHE A 273 -7.18 7.88 14.20
C PHE A 273 -6.43 8.07 15.52
N HIS A 274 -5.52 9.05 15.56
CA HIS A 274 -4.75 9.45 16.74
C HIS A 274 -5.65 9.81 17.92
N THR A 275 -6.66 10.66 17.67
CA THR A 275 -7.57 11.11 18.73
C THR A 275 -8.51 9.99 19.14
N VAL A 276 -9.04 9.20 18.20
CA VAL A 276 -9.92 8.06 18.51
C VAL A 276 -9.18 7.04 19.38
N ILE A 277 -7.98 6.60 18.98
CA ILE A 277 -7.24 5.56 19.68
C ILE A 277 -6.84 5.99 21.10
N CYS A 278 -6.35 7.22 21.27
CA CYS A 278 -5.89 7.71 22.57
C CYS A 278 -7.00 8.14 23.53
N ASN A 279 -8.21 8.40 23.04
CA ASN A 279 -9.38 8.64 23.89
C ASN A 279 -10.25 7.39 24.11
N SER A 280 -9.84 6.23 23.60
CA SER A 280 -10.54 4.95 23.77
C SER A 280 -9.81 4.06 24.78
N PRO A 281 -10.36 3.84 26.00
CA PRO A 281 -9.68 3.06 27.04
C PRO A 281 -9.28 1.62 26.62
N GLU A 282 -10.03 1.02 25.71
CA GLU A 282 -9.75 -0.33 25.17
C GLU A 282 -8.51 -0.35 24.25
N PHE A 283 -8.17 0.77 23.60
CA PHE A 283 -7.12 0.83 22.59
C PHE A 283 -5.95 1.74 22.95
N SER A 284 -6.11 2.65 23.92
CA SER A 284 -5.07 3.60 24.30
C SER A 284 -3.79 2.93 24.79
N ASN A 285 -3.85 1.66 25.20
CA ASN A 285 -2.69 0.87 25.60
C ASN A 285 -2.08 0.01 24.47
N THR A 286 -2.59 0.13 23.25
CA THR A 286 -2.14 -0.65 22.07
C THR A 286 -1.35 0.19 21.07
N THR A 287 -1.02 1.45 21.40
CA THR A 287 -0.31 2.38 20.53
C THR A 287 1.20 2.21 20.65
N VAL A 288 1.86 1.93 19.53
CA VAL A 288 3.31 2.03 19.36
C VAL A 288 3.58 3.32 18.59
N ASN A 289 4.35 4.23 19.17
CA ASN A 289 4.54 5.60 18.65
C ASN A 289 5.53 5.64 17.47
N ALA A 290 5.11 5.12 16.32
CA ALA A 290 5.89 5.12 15.07
C ALA A 290 4.98 4.90 13.86
N ASP A 291 5.34 5.44 12.70
CA ASP A 291 4.64 5.21 11.43
C ASP A 291 5.34 4.21 10.48
N LEU A 292 6.50 3.71 10.89
CA LEU A 292 7.36 2.78 10.15
C LEU A 292 7.82 3.30 8.77
N ARG A 293 7.83 4.62 8.56
CA ARG A 293 8.26 5.26 7.31
C ARG A 293 9.53 6.08 7.47
N TYR A 294 10.40 5.95 6.48
CA TYR A 294 11.53 6.87 6.29
C TYR A 294 11.12 8.01 5.37
N PHE A 295 11.31 9.24 5.84
CA PHE A 295 11.19 10.45 5.03
C PHE A 295 12.11 11.51 5.61
N VAL A 296 12.52 12.44 4.76
CA VAL A 296 13.37 13.57 5.13
C VAL A 296 12.58 14.85 4.93
N TRP A 297 12.68 15.78 5.87
CA TRP A 297 12.13 17.13 5.71
C TRP A 297 13.17 18.06 5.10
N ASP A 298 12.72 18.94 4.20
CA ASP A 298 13.54 20.08 3.78
C ASP A 298 13.71 21.08 4.94
N ASP A 299 14.78 21.87 4.90
CA ASP A 299 14.98 23.05 5.78
C ASP A 299 14.94 24.33 4.92
N PRO A 300 13.93 25.21 5.08
CA PRO A 300 12.80 25.12 6.02
C PRO A 300 11.77 24.06 5.63
N THR A 301 11.03 23.57 6.64
CA THR A 301 10.02 22.53 6.47
C THR A 301 8.92 22.95 5.50
N LYS A 302 8.67 22.09 4.51
CA LYS A 302 7.57 22.22 3.55
C LYS A 302 6.34 21.43 4.00
N MET A 303 5.23 21.61 3.29
CA MET A 303 3.99 20.88 3.54
C MET A 303 4.09 19.37 3.24
N GLU A 304 4.98 18.98 2.31
CA GLU A 304 5.27 17.58 2.00
C GLU A 304 6.77 17.31 2.22
N PRO A 305 7.15 16.06 2.54
CA PRO A 305 8.55 15.68 2.70
C PRO A 305 9.37 15.86 1.41
N HIS A 306 10.69 15.88 1.57
CA HIS A 306 11.67 15.88 0.49
C HIS A 306 11.41 14.71 -0.48
N ALA A 307 11.58 14.97 -1.78
CA ALA A 307 11.50 13.96 -2.81
C ALA A 307 12.82 13.16 -2.85
N LEU A 308 12.81 11.96 -2.31
CA LEU A 308 13.98 11.12 -2.16
C LEU A 308 14.60 10.76 -3.51
N SER A 309 15.92 10.85 -3.57
CA SER A 309 16.72 10.59 -4.76
C SER A 309 17.82 9.55 -4.49
N SER A 310 18.68 9.29 -5.47
CA SER A 310 19.81 8.38 -5.30
C SER A 310 20.81 8.82 -4.23
N SER A 311 20.87 10.11 -3.87
CA SER A 311 21.73 10.62 -2.79
C SER A 311 21.34 10.06 -1.43
N ASP A 312 20.05 9.82 -1.23
CA ASP A 312 19.48 9.50 0.08
C ASP A 312 19.45 7.98 0.33
N TYR A 313 19.84 7.21 -0.70
CA TYR A 313 19.71 5.75 -0.73
C TYR A 313 20.40 5.05 0.45
N GLU A 314 21.63 5.46 0.78
CA GLU A 314 22.43 4.80 1.82
C GLU A 314 21.83 4.97 3.21
N GLU A 315 21.32 6.16 3.53
CA GLU A 315 20.68 6.44 4.82
C GLU A 315 19.32 5.75 4.89
N MET A 316 18.52 5.90 3.82
CA MET A 316 17.22 5.26 3.69
C MET A 316 17.31 3.74 3.87
N ALA A 317 18.26 3.07 3.22
CA ALA A 317 18.41 1.62 3.30
C ALA A 317 18.82 1.12 4.70
N LYS A 318 19.46 1.97 5.52
CA LYS A 318 19.93 1.67 6.89
C LYS A 318 18.96 2.13 7.98
N SER A 319 17.89 2.85 7.61
CA SER A 319 16.94 3.45 8.55
C SER A 319 16.22 2.45 9.45
N GLY A 320 16.06 1.20 8.99
CA GLY A 320 15.22 0.21 9.67
C GLY A 320 13.73 0.55 9.61
N ALA A 321 13.29 1.37 8.65
CA ALA A 321 11.89 1.58 8.34
C ALA A 321 11.36 0.50 7.38
N ALA A 322 10.06 0.24 7.40
CA ALA A 322 9.42 -0.72 6.48
C ALA A 322 9.15 -0.09 5.10
N PHE A 323 8.88 1.21 5.06
CA PHE A 323 8.54 1.97 3.86
C PHE A 323 9.30 3.29 3.81
N ALA A 324 9.31 3.95 2.66
CA ALA A 324 9.87 5.30 2.49
C ALA A 324 8.98 6.18 1.62
N ARG A 325 9.09 7.49 1.81
CA ARG A 325 8.46 8.52 0.97
C ARG A 325 9.18 9.88 1.04
N GLN A 326 8.98 10.79 0.08
CA GLN A 326 8.21 10.57 -1.15
C GLN A 326 9.12 10.36 -2.36
N PHE A 327 8.66 9.59 -3.34
CA PHE A 327 9.39 9.38 -4.58
C PHE A 327 8.72 10.08 -5.76
N GLU A 328 9.54 10.66 -6.63
CA GLU A 328 9.11 11.08 -7.95
C GLU A 328 8.82 9.89 -8.87
N LYS A 329 7.95 10.11 -9.86
CA LYS A 329 7.65 9.10 -10.88
C LYS A 329 8.93 8.74 -11.64
N ASP A 330 9.15 7.44 -11.84
CA ASP A 330 10.30 6.89 -12.58
C ASP A 330 11.68 7.29 -12.04
N SER A 331 11.76 7.65 -10.75
CA SER A 331 13.03 7.97 -10.10
C SER A 331 13.97 6.77 -10.09
N VAL A 332 15.25 7.01 -10.41
CA VAL A 332 16.31 5.98 -10.46
C VAL A 332 16.48 5.26 -9.12
N VAL A 333 16.19 5.94 -8.00
CA VAL A 333 16.27 5.32 -6.67
C VAL A 333 15.26 4.18 -6.49
N LEU A 334 14.11 4.21 -7.17
CA LEU A 334 13.13 3.10 -7.14
C LEU A 334 13.74 1.83 -7.75
N ASP A 335 14.52 1.98 -8.84
CA ASP A 335 15.24 0.86 -9.46
C ASP A 335 16.42 0.39 -8.59
N MET A 336 17.00 1.27 -7.78
CA MET A 336 18.00 0.89 -6.78
C MET A 336 17.36 0.05 -5.67
N ILE A 337 16.21 0.47 -5.13
CA ILE A 337 15.46 -0.30 -4.14
C ILE A 337 15.08 -1.67 -4.69
N ASP A 338 14.51 -1.73 -5.91
CA ASP A 338 14.11 -2.99 -6.54
C ASP A 338 15.27 -3.99 -6.65
N ARG A 339 16.43 -3.52 -7.13
CA ARG A 339 17.61 -4.38 -7.34
C ARG A 339 18.34 -4.75 -6.06
N ASN A 340 18.50 -3.78 -5.16
CA ASN A 340 19.42 -3.92 -4.03
C ASN A 340 18.70 -4.42 -2.77
N ILE A 341 17.45 -4.04 -2.57
CA ILE A 341 16.65 -4.39 -1.39
C ILE A 341 15.69 -5.53 -1.73
N LEU A 342 14.78 -5.32 -2.69
CA LEU A 342 13.69 -6.26 -2.97
C LEU A 342 14.11 -7.45 -3.83
N LYS A 343 15.29 -7.37 -4.46
CA LYS A 343 15.82 -8.38 -5.39
C LYS A 343 14.81 -8.78 -6.48
N ARG A 344 14.09 -7.80 -7.02
CA ARG A 344 13.04 -8.00 -8.01
C ARG A 344 13.39 -7.37 -9.36
N ASP A 345 12.90 -7.99 -10.44
CA ASP A 345 12.96 -7.43 -11.78
C ASP A 345 11.80 -6.44 -12.02
N PRO A 346 11.94 -5.52 -12.99
CA PRO A 346 10.84 -4.66 -13.42
C PRO A 346 9.60 -5.47 -13.83
N ASN A 347 8.42 -4.96 -13.48
CA ASN A 347 7.12 -5.59 -13.79
C ASN A 347 6.93 -7.02 -13.25
N ARG A 348 7.72 -7.43 -12.25
CA ARG A 348 7.54 -8.69 -11.52
C ARG A 348 7.26 -8.43 -10.05
N ALA A 349 6.50 -9.34 -9.44
CA ALA A 349 6.28 -9.33 -8.00
C ALA A 349 7.62 -9.54 -7.27
N THR A 350 7.76 -8.94 -6.09
CA THR A 350 8.90 -9.22 -5.21
C THR A 350 8.94 -10.71 -4.87
N PRO A 351 10.05 -11.42 -5.17
CA PRO A 351 10.16 -12.85 -4.87
C PRO A 351 10.12 -13.10 -3.36
N GLY A 352 9.20 -13.95 -2.92
CA GLY A 352 9.13 -14.50 -1.56
C GLY A 352 9.33 -16.01 -1.52
N ALA A 353 9.31 -16.62 -0.34
CA ALA A 353 9.44 -18.07 -0.18
C ALA A 353 8.32 -18.87 -0.89
N TRP A 354 7.18 -18.23 -1.13
CA TRP A 354 6.07 -18.78 -1.90
C TRP A 354 6.39 -18.94 -3.39
N CYS A 355 7.39 -18.22 -3.95
CA CYS A 355 7.79 -18.35 -5.35
C CYS A 355 8.69 -19.58 -5.56
N ARG A 356 8.26 -20.53 -6.40
CA ARG A 356 8.94 -21.82 -6.63
C ARG A 356 9.45 -22.01 -8.05
N GLY A 357 9.11 -21.12 -8.98
CA GLY A 357 9.55 -21.20 -10.36
C GLY A 357 11.07 -21.09 -10.48
N ARG A 358 11.67 -21.84 -11.41
CA ARG A 358 13.07 -21.62 -11.78
C ARG A 358 13.19 -20.26 -12.46
N GLY A 359 13.84 -19.31 -11.79
CA GLY A 359 14.13 -18.01 -12.36
C GLY A 359 14.94 -18.15 -13.65
N SER A 360 14.45 -17.55 -14.72
CA SER A 360 15.21 -17.33 -15.96
C SER A 360 14.83 -15.98 -16.53
N TRP A 361 15.55 -15.51 -17.54
CA TRP A 361 15.22 -14.25 -18.21
C TRP A 361 13.75 -14.23 -18.70
N TRP A 362 13.24 -15.39 -19.12
CA TRP A 362 11.93 -15.54 -19.76
C TRP A 362 10.81 -15.98 -18.80
N MET A 363 11.14 -16.46 -17.60
CA MET A 363 10.17 -17.07 -16.69
C MET A 363 10.24 -16.42 -15.32
N ASP A 364 9.12 -15.81 -14.93
CA ASP A 364 8.93 -15.21 -13.61
C ASP A 364 8.95 -16.32 -12.53
N PRO A 365 9.85 -16.27 -11.53
CA PRO A 365 9.88 -17.26 -10.45
C PRO A 365 8.57 -17.34 -9.66
N CYS A 366 7.76 -16.28 -9.66
CA CYS A 366 6.47 -16.22 -8.97
C CYS A 366 5.28 -16.66 -9.86
N SER A 367 5.54 -17.12 -11.09
CA SER A 367 4.53 -17.76 -11.95
C SER A 367 4.20 -19.20 -11.55
N GLN A 368 5.06 -19.82 -10.73
CA GLN A 368 4.81 -21.09 -10.06
C GLN A 368 5.00 -20.87 -8.57
N TRP A 369 4.05 -21.34 -7.77
CA TRP A 369 4.04 -21.09 -6.34
C TRP A 369 4.01 -22.37 -5.51
N GLY A 370 4.56 -22.28 -4.30
CA GLY A 370 4.55 -23.31 -3.28
C GLY A 370 3.62 -22.95 -2.13
N ASP A 371 4.07 -23.26 -0.92
CA ASP A 371 3.35 -22.92 0.30
C ASP A 371 3.35 -21.40 0.53
N VAL A 372 2.16 -20.80 0.56
CA VAL A 372 1.94 -19.38 0.82
C VAL A 372 2.20 -19.00 2.28
N ASN A 373 2.30 -19.97 3.19
CA ASN A 373 2.67 -19.76 4.59
C ASN A 373 4.18 -19.79 4.81
N ALA A 374 4.97 -20.20 3.82
CA ALA A 374 6.41 -20.17 3.94
C ALA A 374 6.90 -18.72 3.99
N VAL A 375 7.78 -18.42 4.94
CA VAL A 375 8.44 -17.12 5.09
C VAL A 375 9.93 -17.35 5.09
N LYS A 376 10.65 -16.60 4.25
CA LYS A 376 12.12 -16.61 4.20
C LYS A 376 12.64 -15.19 4.39
N PRO A 377 12.99 -14.79 5.63
CA PRO A 377 13.52 -13.45 5.86
C PRO A 377 14.82 -13.24 5.07
N GLY A 378 14.94 -12.06 4.49
CA GLY A 378 16.13 -11.52 3.87
C GLY A 378 16.95 -10.66 4.84
N PRO A 379 17.98 -9.97 4.32
CA PRO A 379 18.91 -9.20 5.16
C PRO A 379 18.24 -8.06 5.94
N GLN A 380 17.19 -7.45 5.37
CA GLN A 380 16.52 -6.30 5.99
C GLN A 380 15.63 -6.68 7.17
N ALA A 381 15.24 -7.95 7.32
CA ALA A 381 14.51 -8.42 8.49
C ALA A 381 15.24 -8.12 9.80
N ASN A 382 16.58 -8.22 9.82
CA ASN A 382 17.37 -7.93 11.02
C ASN A 382 17.37 -6.43 11.36
N THR A 383 17.60 -5.57 10.35
CA THR A 383 17.61 -4.12 10.54
C THR A 383 16.24 -3.62 11.00
N PHE A 384 15.18 -4.10 10.34
CA PHE A 384 13.80 -3.77 10.69
C PHE A 384 13.40 -4.33 12.06
N GLY A 385 13.74 -5.60 12.34
CA GLY A 385 13.48 -6.25 13.62
C GLY A 385 14.12 -5.50 14.80
N ASN A 386 15.38 -5.10 14.67
CA ASN A 386 16.06 -4.31 15.71
C ASN A 386 15.40 -2.94 15.95
N SER A 387 14.83 -2.32 14.91
CA SER A 387 14.07 -1.07 15.08
C SER A 387 12.74 -1.32 15.78
N ILE A 388 12.04 -2.41 15.44
CA ILE A 388 10.80 -2.81 16.12
C ILE A 388 11.06 -3.16 17.59
N ASP A 389 12.11 -3.91 17.91
CA ASP A 389 12.42 -4.28 19.29
C ASP A 389 12.61 -3.03 20.16
N LYS A 390 13.35 -2.02 19.66
CA LYS A 390 13.50 -0.73 20.37
C LYS A 390 12.19 0.00 20.60
N LEU A 391 11.29 -0.01 19.61
CA LEU A 391 9.97 0.60 19.74
C LEU A 391 9.11 -0.15 20.77
N LEU A 392 9.21 -1.48 20.80
CA LEU A 392 8.48 -2.31 21.76
C LEU A 392 9.06 -2.21 23.17
N ASP A 393 10.36 -2.00 23.33
CA ASP A 393 10.99 -1.71 24.62
C ASP A 393 10.43 -0.41 25.22
N GLY A 394 10.40 0.69 24.45
CA GLY A 394 9.78 1.96 24.89
C GLY A 394 8.28 1.82 25.18
N TRP A 395 7.56 1.04 24.36
CA TRP A 395 6.15 0.72 24.62
C TRP A 395 5.95 -0.05 25.94
N ASN A 396 6.79 -1.05 26.23
CA ASN A 396 6.75 -1.80 27.48
C ASN A 396 7.01 -0.91 28.71
N GLU A 397 7.86 0.10 28.57
CA GLU A 397 8.13 1.12 29.58
C GLU A 397 7.00 2.15 29.72
N ARG A 398 6.01 2.14 28.82
CA ARG A 398 4.88 3.08 28.73
C ARG A 398 5.31 4.55 28.58
N SER A 399 6.51 4.80 28.04
CA SER A 399 7.04 6.16 27.85
C SER A 399 6.28 6.96 26.80
N ASP A 400 5.75 6.27 25.77
CA ASP A 400 5.28 6.92 24.54
C ASP A 400 3.81 6.64 24.22
N MET A 401 3.01 6.24 25.22
CA MET A 401 1.63 5.79 25.03
C MET A 401 0.62 6.90 25.37
N CYS A 402 0.10 7.58 24.36
CA CYS A 402 -0.99 8.56 24.49
C CYS A 402 -0.77 9.55 25.64
N VAL A 403 0.47 10.03 25.77
CA VAL A 403 0.88 11.02 26.78
C VAL A 403 0.07 12.29 26.54
N LYS A 404 -0.57 12.80 27.60
CA LYS A 404 -1.51 13.93 27.53
C LYS A 404 -0.83 15.25 27.79
#